data_AF-A0A087GWA3-F1
#
_entry.id   AF-A0A087GWA3-F1
#
_cell.length_a   1.000
_cell.length_b   1.000
_cell.length_c   1.000
_cell.angle_alpha   90.00
_cell.angle_beta   90.00
_cell.angle_gamma   90.00
#
_symmetry.space_group_name_H-M   'P 1'
#
loop_
_entity.id
_entity.type
_entity.pdbx_description
1 polymer ?
#
loop_
_entity_poly.entity_id
_entity_poly.type
_entity_poly.pdbx_seq_one_letter_code
_entity_poly.pdbx_strand_id
1 'polypeptide(L)' 'MGWEGVGVVDSARKLIGETDPLQAEPGIIRGDLAVQTGRNIIHGSDSPELCEWDSALASWLRLRE' A
#
# COMPACT_ATOMS: atom_id res chain seq x y z
N MET A 1 4.44 -4.21 8.26
CA MET A 1 5.19 -5.41 7.79
C MET A 1 6.18 -4.95 6.73
N GLY A 2 7.38 -5.57 6.64
CA GLY A 2 8.36 -5.29 5.59
C GLY A 2 8.44 -6.46 4.62
N TRP A 3 8.41 -6.19 3.32
CA TRP A 3 8.54 -7.21 2.27
C TRP A 3 9.87 -7.00 1.57
N GLU A 4 10.55 -8.11 1.25
CA GLU A 4 11.88 -8.09 0.66
C GLU A 4 11.88 -8.86 -0.65
N GLY A 5 12.71 -8.43 -1.61
CA GLY A 5 12.85 -9.09 -2.90
C GLY A 5 13.18 -8.12 -4.03
N VAL A 6 13.64 -8.68 -5.15
CA VAL A 6 13.92 -7.90 -6.38
C VAL A 6 12.61 -7.35 -6.93
N GLY A 7 12.53 -6.03 -7.11
CA GLY A 7 11.30 -5.37 -7.60
C GLY A 7 10.12 -5.49 -6.63
N VAL A 8 10.38 -5.60 -5.32
CA VAL A 8 9.33 -5.83 -4.32
C VAL A 8 8.32 -4.70 -4.24
N VAL A 9 8.73 -3.45 -4.45
CA VAL A 9 7.82 -2.28 -4.46
C VAL A 9 6.80 -2.43 -5.59
N ASP A 10 7.27 -2.59 -6.83
CA ASP A 10 6.40 -2.74 -8.00
C ASP A 10 5.48 -3.96 -7.87
N SER A 11 6.02 -5.07 -7.38
CA SER A 11 5.27 -6.31 -7.15
C SER A 11 4.19 -6.13 -6.10
N ALA A 12 4.50 -5.48 -4.98
CA ALA A 12 3.54 -5.16 -3.94
C ALA A 12 2.46 -4.19 -4.42
N ARG A 13 2.83 -3.15 -5.18
CA ARG A 13 1.87 -2.19 -5.75
C ARG A 13 0.90 -2.85 -6.72
N LYS A 14 1.38 -3.77 -7.56
CA LYS A 14 0.51 -4.57 -8.44
C LYS A 14 -0.49 -5.41 -7.65
N LEU A 15 -0.07 -6.04 -6.54
CA LEU A 15 -0.92 -6.86 -5.69
C LEU A 15 -1.88 -6.03 -4.80
N ILE A 16 -1.51 -4.80 -4.47
CA ILE A 16 -2.36 -3.87 -3.73
C ILE A 16 -3.46 -3.30 -4.63
N GLY A 17 -3.12 -2.90 -5.85
CA GLY A 17 -4.04 -2.32 -6.82
C GLY A 17 -4.24 -0.82 -6.68
N GLU A 18 -5.05 -0.26 -7.58
CA GLU A 18 -5.36 1.17 -7.65
C GLU A 18 -5.89 1.72 -6.32
N THR A 19 -5.61 2.98 -6.05
CA THR A 19 -6.01 3.63 -4.78
C THR A 19 -7.52 3.77 -4.64
N ASP A 20 -8.22 4.01 -5.75
CA ASP A 20 -9.67 3.93 -5.85
C ASP A 20 -10.09 2.47 -6.12
N PRO A 21 -10.82 1.81 -5.20
CA PRO A 21 -11.29 0.44 -5.39
C PRO A 21 -12.15 0.25 -6.65
N LEU A 22 -12.86 1.28 -7.12
CA LEU A 22 -13.69 1.21 -8.32
C LEU A 22 -12.86 1.10 -9.61
N GLN A 23 -11.58 1.44 -9.55
CA GLN A 23 -10.64 1.34 -10.68
C GLN A 23 -9.67 0.15 -10.51
N ALA A 24 -9.78 -0.60 -9.41
CA ALA A 24 -8.91 -1.75 -9.16
C ALA A 24 -9.42 -3.00 -9.89
N GLU A 25 -8.49 -3.76 -10.47
CA GLU A 25 -8.81 -5.02 -11.14
C GLU A 25 -9.30 -6.09 -10.14
N PRO A 26 -10.19 -7.01 -10.56
CA PRO A 26 -10.59 -8.16 -9.75
C PRO A 26 -9.41 -9.07 -9.40
N GLY A 27 -9.41 -9.67 -8.20
CA GLY A 27 -8.34 -10.57 -7.73
C GLY A 27 -7.16 -9.85 -7.07
N ILE A 28 -7.25 -8.52 -6.91
CA ILE A 28 -6.26 -7.67 -6.28
C ILE A 28 -6.83 -7.15 -4.95
N ILE A 29 -5.99 -6.89 -3.94
CA ILE A 29 -6.44 -6.63 -2.56
C ILE A 29 -7.51 -5.54 -2.49
N ARG A 30 -7.31 -4.39 -3.16
CA ARG A 30 -8.30 -3.29 -3.12
C ARG A 30 -9.53 -3.58 -3.98
N GLY A 31 -9.40 -4.30 -5.09
CA GLY A 31 -10.56 -4.68 -5.91
C GLY A 31 -11.51 -5.60 -5.16
N ASP A 32 -10.96 -6.53 -4.39
CA ASP A 32 -11.76 -7.56 -3.71
C ASP A 32 -12.23 -7.16 -2.31
N LEU A 33 -11.43 -6.37 -1.58
CA LEU A 33 -11.64 -6.14 -0.14
C LEU A 33 -11.94 -4.69 0.24
N ALA A 34 -11.66 -3.71 -0.63
CA ALA A 34 -11.89 -2.30 -0.30
C ALA A 34 -13.26 -1.81 -0.80
N VAL A 35 -13.85 -0.89 -0.03
CA VAL A 35 -15.20 -0.34 -0.32
C VAL A 35 -15.12 1.08 -0.87
N GLN A 36 -14.16 1.89 -0.40
CA GLN A 36 -13.98 3.29 -0.82
C GLN A 36 -12.55 3.76 -0.57
N THR A 37 -12.11 4.78 -1.32
CA THR A 37 -10.73 5.32 -1.29
C THR A 37 -10.23 5.70 0.10
N GLY A 38 -11.05 6.38 0.91
CA GLY A 38 -10.67 6.78 2.27
C GLY A 38 -10.56 5.63 3.28
N ARG A 39 -10.97 4.41 2.90
CA ARG A 39 -10.94 3.20 3.74
C ARG A 39 -10.54 1.98 2.89
N ASN A 40 -9.42 2.09 2.17
CA ASN A 40 -9.02 1.10 1.17
C ASN A 40 -8.10 -0.03 1.69
N ILE A 41 -8.28 -0.40 2.96
CA ILE A 41 -7.74 -1.62 3.63
C ILE A 41 -6.22 -1.66 3.85
N ILE A 42 -5.41 -1.26 2.87
CA ILE A 42 -3.97 -1.48 2.88
C ILE A 42 -3.21 -0.26 2.34
N HIS A 43 -2.02 -0.04 2.90
CA HIS A 43 -1.03 0.92 2.42
C HIS A 43 0.26 0.19 2.04
N GLY A 44 0.94 0.67 1.00
CA GLY A 44 2.26 0.20 0.61
C GLY A 44 3.02 1.33 -0.06
N SER A 45 4.31 1.43 0.24
CA SER A 45 5.22 2.44 -0.30
C SER A 45 5.17 2.44 -1.84
N ASP A 46 5.28 3.63 -2.42
CA ASP A 46 5.28 3.88 -3.87
C ASP A 46 6.68 4.02 -4.46
N SER A 47 7.73 4.06 -3.62
CA SER A 47 9.12 4.01 -4.09
C SER A 47 10.06 3.27 -3.11
N PRO A 48 11.21 2.74 -3.59
CA PRO A 48 12.22 2.11 -2.74
C PRO A 48 12.81 3.05 -1.68
N GLU A 49 12.97 4.34 -2.01
CA GLU A 49 13.50 5.34 -1.09
C GLU A 49 12.60 5.54 0.13
N LEU A 50 11.29 5.36 -0.04
CA LEU A 50 10.29 5.39 1.02
C LEU A 50 10.15 4.03 1.75
N CYS A 51 10.74 2.96 1.21
CA CYS A 51 10.85 1.67 1.88
C CYS A 51 12.04 1.59 2.83
N GLU A 52 13.17 2.21 2.50
CA GLU A 52 14.43 2.05 3.25
C GLU A 52 14.46 2.74 4.62
N TRP A 53 13.54 3.68 4.87
CA TRP A 53 13.54 4.45 6.11
C TRP A 53 12.13 4.54 6.64
N ASP A 54 11.83 3.85 7.73
CA ASP A 54 11.18 4.35 8.97
C ASP A 54 10.14 5.48 8.87
N SER A 55 9.43 5.70 7.77
CA SER A 55 8.74 6.98 7.47
C SER A 55 7.24 6.82 7.28
N ALA A 56 6.79 5.84 6.48
CA ALA A 56 5.36 5.61 6.30
C ALA A 56 4.68 5.12 7.60
N LEU A 57 5.34 4.25 8.37
CA LEU A 57 4.84 3.76 9.66
C LEU A 57 5.08 4.76 10.79
N ALA A 58 6.26 5.41 10.85
CA ALA A 58 6.57 6.35 11.93
C ALA A 58 5.81 7.68 11.81
N SER A 59 5.50 8.15 10.59
CA SER A 59 4.61 9.31 10.39
C SER A 59 3.19 9.02 10.88
N TRP A 60 2.68 7.81 10.61
CA TRP A 60 1.39 7.36 11.11
C TRP A 60 1.33 7.24 12.64
N LEU A 61 2.43 6.83 13.29
CA LEU A 61 2.54 6.77 14.74
C LEU A 61 2.64 8.16 15.37
N ARG A 62 3.35 9.11 14.75
CA ARG A 62 3.49 10.50 15.24
C ARG A 62 2.21 11.35 15.13
N LEU A 63 1.27 10.98 14.26
CA LEU A 63 -0.02 11.69 14.11
C LEU A 63 -1.10 11.23 15.09
N ARG A 64 -0.80 10.28 15.99
CA ARG A 64 -1.72 9.79 17.02
C ARG A 64 -1.27 10.08 18.47
N GLU A 65 -0.18 10.83 18.65
CA GLU A 65 0.25 11.38 19.95
C GLU A 65 -0.18 12.83 20.11
#